data_AF-A0A0Q5WVP2-F1
#
_entry.id   AF-A0A0Q5WVP2-F1
#
_cell.length_a   1.000
_cell.length_b   1.000
_cell.length_c   1.000
_cell.angle_alpha   90.00
_cell.angle_beta   90.00
_cell.angle_gamma   90.00
#
_symmetry.space_group_name_H-M   'P 1'
#
loop_
_entity.id
_entity.type
_entity.pdbx_description
1 polymer ?
#
loop_
_entity_poly.entity_id
_entity_poly.type
_entity_poly.pdbx_seq_one_letter_code
_entity_poly.pdbx_strand_id
1 'polypeptide(L)'
;MKSAVVQLPGLNRDRDMITALTMISGKPPVTVWQTETEIPDVDLIVIPGGFSYGDYLRCGAIAARMPVMQAIKAKAEQGVRVLGVCNGFQILLEAGLLPGALMRNASLKFVCKEIKLEVVNASTDFTRAYAEGQIIRCPVAHHDGNYFADAETLNAIEGNGQVVFRYAAGTNPNGSMNDIAAVTNARGNVLGMMPHPENLIEAAHGGSDGRALFASALDVIAA
;
A
#
# COMPACT_ATOMS: atom_id res chain seq x y z
N MET A 1 18.85 2.37 3.09
CA MET A 1 18.21 1.49 2.11
C MET A 1 18.05 2.18 0.76
N LYS A 2 17.99 1.43 -0.34
CA LYS A 2 17.66 1.89 -1.70
C LYS A 2 16.21 1.55 -2.01
N SER A 3 15.49 2.44 -2.69
CA SER A 3 14.09 2.22 -3.04
C SER A 3 13.84 2.41 -4.54
N ALA A 4 12.83 1.71 -5.06
CA ALA A 4 12.30 1.88 -6.41
C ALA A 4 10.82 2.31 -6.38
N VAL A 5 10.42 3.15 -7.32
CA VAL A 5 9.01 3.51 -7.57
C VAL A 5 8.63 3.04 -8.96
N VAL A 6 7.55 2.26 -9.05
CA VAL A 6 7.02 1.73 -10.30
C VAL A 6 6.14 2.78 -10.98
N GLN A 7 6.35 2.97 -12.28
CA GLN A 7 5.54 3.85 -13.12
C GLN A 7 4.77 3.03 -14.14
N LEU A 8 3.45 3.13 -14.05
CA LEU A 8 2.49 2.53 -14.97
C LEU A 8 1.61 3.65 -15.55
N PRO A 9 1.20 3.58 -16.84
CA PRO A 9 0.27 4.53 -17.42
C PRO A 9 -1.00 4.67 -16.58
N GLY A 10 -1.35 5.91 -16.22
CA GLY A 10 -2.54 6.23 -15.43
C GLY A 10 -2.33 6.27 -13.90
N LEU A 11 -1.18 5.81 -13.38
CA LEU A 11 -0.81 6.16 -12.01
C LEU A 11 -0.60 7.68 -11.91
N ASN A 12 -0.97 8.25 -10.76
CA ASN A 12 -0.93 9.71 -10.56
C ASN A 12 -0.39 10.13 -9.19
N ARG A 13 0.02 9.17 -8.35
CA ARG A 13 0.68 9.39 -7.05
C ARG A 13 2.16 9.06 -7.05
N ASP A 14 2.74 8.78 -8.21
CA ASP A 14 4.17 8.49 -8.35
C ASP A 14 5.04 9.65 -7.85
N ARG A 15 4.69 10.90 -8.19
CA ARG A 15 5.43 12.09 -7.72
C ARG A 15 5.33 12.31 -6.20
N ASP A 16 4.14 12.12 -5.63
CA ASP A 16 3.92 12.22 -4.18
C ASP A 16 4.76 11.16 -3.45
N MET A 17 4.75 9.93 -3.97
CA MET A 17 5.53 8.82 -3.43
C MET A 17 7.04 9.05 -3.54
N ILE A 18 7.53 9.52 -4.69
CA ILE A 18 8.94 9.89 -4.89
C ILE A 18 9.35 10.96 -3.89
N THR A 19 8.50 11.98 -3.69
CA THR A 19 8.76 13.06 -2.73
C THR A 19 8.82 12.53 -1.31
N ALA A 20 7.86 11.70 -0.90
CA ALA A 20 7.83 11.09 0.44
C ALA A 20 9.09 10.27 0.72
N LEU A 21 9.47 9.37 -0.19
CA LEU A 21 10.67 8.56 -0.06
C LEU A 21 11.94 9.42 -0.02
N THR A 22 12.02 10.47 -0.84
CA THR A 22 13.17 11.39 -0.87
C THR A 22 13.31 12.15 0.44
N MET A 23 12.21 12.71 0.96
CA MET A 23 12.22 13.50 2.19
C MET A 23 12.50 12.66 3.44
N ILE A 24 12.11 11.38 3.43
CA ILE A 24 12.27 10.50 4.61
C ILE A 24 13.62 9.79 4.58
N SER A 25 14.09 9.34 3.42
CA SER A 25 15.39 8.64 3.29
C SER A 25 16.58 9.57 3.02
N GLY A 26 16.33 10.81 2.60
CA GLY A 26 17.34 11.73 2.09
C GLY A 26 17.86 11.40 0.69
N LYS A 27 17.31 10.38 0.01
CA LYS A 27 17.73 9.94 -1.33
C LYS A 27 16.54 9.68 -2.24
N PRO A 28 16.55 10.13 -3.50
CA PRO A 28 15.48 9.82 -4.43
C PRO A 28 15.46 8.32 -4.78
N PRO A 29 14.27 7.70 -4.90
CA PRO A 29 14.15 6.35 -5.43
C PRO A 29 14.53 6.29 -6.91
N VAL A 30 14.91 5.12 -7.38
CA VAL A 30 14.98 4.85 -8.83
C VAL A 30 13.57 4.65 -9.38
N THR A 31 13.29 5.15 -10.58
CA THR A 31 12.01 4.91 -11.26
C THR A 31 12.11 3.68 -12.16
N VAL A 32 11.11 2.81 -12.13
CA VAL A 32 11.05 1.61 -12.97
C VAL A 32 9.83 1.69 -13.87
N TRP A 33 10.05 1.58 -15.17
CA TRP A 33 8.97 1.62 -16.16
C TRP A 33 8.27 0.27 -16.30
N GLN A 34 6.99 0.30 -16.65
CA GLN A 34 6.14 -0.89 -16.69
C GLN A 34 6.57 -2.04 -17.61
N THR A 35 7.37 -1.76 -18.65
CA THR A 35 7.83 -2.77 -19.60
C THR A 35 9.17 -3.38 -19.19
N GLU A 36 9.80 -2.87 -18.14
CA GLU A 36 11.05 -3.42 -17.62
C GLU A 36 10.83 -4.86 -17.13
N THR A 37 11.78 -5.73 -17.41
CA THR A 37 11.77 -7.14 -16.97
C THR A 37 12.74 -7.39 -15.83
N GLU A 38 13.47 -6.36 -15.41
CA GLU A 38 14.44 -6.41 -14.33
C GLU A 38 14.20 -5.25 -13.37
N ILE A 39 14.39 -5.50 -12.07
CA ILE A 39 14.40 -4.47 -11.05
C ILE A 39 15.85 -4.33 -10.56
N PRO A 40 16.41 -3.10 -10.49
CA PRO A 40 17.71 -2.86 -9.89
C PRO A 40 17.84 -3.43 -8.48
N ASP A 41 19.07 -3.54 -7.97
CA ASP A 41 19.31 -3.92 -6.59
C ASP A 41 18.76 -2.85 -5.61
N VAL A 42 17.60 -3.13 -5.01
CA VAL A 42 16.88 -2.25 -4.09
C VAL A 42 16.30 -3.05 -2.91
N ASP A 43 16.11 -2.37 -1.78
CA ASP A 43 15.58 -2.94 -0.55
C ASP A 43 14.05 -2.81 -0.44
N LEU A 44 13.48 -1.80 -1.12
CA LEU A 44 12.05 -1.47 -1.12
C LEU A 44 11.57 -1.16 -2.55
N ILE A 45 10.48 -1.77 -2.97
CA ILE A 45 9.77 -1.47 -4.21
C ILE A 45 8.40 -0.90 -3.85
N VAL A 46 8.03 0.23 -4.43
CA VAL A 46 6.71 0.85 -4.20
C VAL A 46 5.91 0.94 -5.49
N ILE A 47 4.67 0.45 -5.45
CA ILE A 47 3.67 0.63 -6.49
C ILE A 47 2.71 1.74 -6.00
N PRO A 48 2.78 2.95 -6.57
CA PRO A 48 2.00 4.08 -6.09
C PRO A 48 0.53 3.98 -6.52
N GLY A 49 -0.30 4.88 -5.97
CA GLY A 49 -1.71 5.00 -6.32
C GLY A 49 -2.01 5.72 -7.64
N GLY A 50 -3.30 5.73 -8.00
CA GLY A 50 -3.82 6.41 -9.18
C GLY A 50 -4.92 5.60 -9.85
N PHE A 51 -4.98 5.64 -11.18
CA PHE A 51 -5.97 4.93 -12.00
C PHE A 51 -5.23 4.25 -13.15
N SER A 52 -4.42 3.23 -12.83
CA SER A 52 -3.63 2.55 -13.86
C SER A 52 -4.55 2.05 -14.99
N TYR A 53 -4.22 2.43 -16.22
CA TYR A 53 -5.04 2.19 -17.42
C TYR A 53 -6.49 2.67 -17.31
N GLY A 54 -6.74 3.73 -16.52
CA GLY A 54 -8.06 4.28 -16.28
C GLY A 54 -9.00 3.35 -15.53
N ASP A 55 -8.48 2.29 -14.92
CA ASP A 55 -9.25 1.20 -14.31
C ASP A 55 -10.32 0.59 -15.25
N TYR A 56 -10.11 0.68 -16.58
CA TYR A 56 -11.14 0.43 -17.59
C TYR A 56 -11.75 -0.98 -17.60
N LEU A 57 -10.94 -2.01 -17.33
CA LEU A 57 -11.44 -3.38 -17.19
C LEU A 57 -11.93 -3.63 -15.76
N ARG A 58 -11.01 -3.43 -14.83
CA ARG A 58 -11.18 -3.47 -13.37
C ARG A 58 -9.93 -2.82 -12.77
N CYS A 59 -10.06 -2.21 -11.61
CA CYS A 59 -8.96 -1.51 -10.96
C CYS A 59 -7.71 -2.42 -10.82
N GLY A 60 -6.56 -1.93 -11.31
CA GLY A 60 -5.29 -2.67 -11.29
C GLY A 60 -5.17 -3.89 -12.21
N ALA A 61 -6.25 -4.37 -12.84
CA ALA A 61 -6.26 -5.66 -13.54
C ALA A 61 -5.35 -5.68 -14.78
N ILE A 62 -5.30 -4.59 -15.56
CA ILE A 62 -4.40 -4.51 -16.73
C ILE A 62 -2.95 -4.38 -16.26
N ALA A 63 -2.71 -3.47 -15.30
CA ALA A 63 -1.37 -3.21 -14.75
C ALA A 63 -0.73 -4.46 -14.13
N ALA A 64 -1.53 -5.31 -13.46
CA ALA A 64 -1.07 -6.56 -12.86
C ALA A 64 -0.51 -7.59 -13.86
N ARG A 65 -0.74 -7.41 -15.16
CA ARG A 65 -0.20 -8.29 -16.23
C ARG A 65 0.99 -7.65 -16.97
N MET A 66 1.46 -6.48 -16.55
CA MET A 66 2.61 -5.84 -17.17
C MET A 66 3.93 -6.54 -16.85
N PRO A 67 4.93 -6.52 -17.75
CA PRO A 67 6.22 -7.20 -17.56
C PRO A 67 6.90 -6.91 -16.22
N VAL A 68 6.85 -5.66 -15.75
CA VAL A 68 7.44 -5.24 -14.47
C VAL A 68 6.90 -6.05 -13.29
N MET A 69 5.65 -6.50 -13.33
CA MET A 69 5.04 -7.26 -12.24
C MET A 69 5.66 -8.65 -12.07
N GLN A 70 6.18 -9.25 -13.14
CA GLN A 70 6.93 -10.51 -13.05
C GLN A 70 8.27 -10.29 -12.32
N ALA A 71 8.95 -9.19 -12.64
CA ALA A 71 10.20 -8.82 -11.99
C ALA A 71 9.99 -8.48 -10.49
N ILE A 72 8.90 -7.79 -10.16
CA ILE A 72 8.50 -7.49 -8.78
C ILE A 72 8.19 -8.77 -8.01
N LYS A 73 7.46 -9.71 -8.62
CA LYS A 73 7.16 -11.02 -8.00
C LYS A 73 8.45 -11.77 -7.67
N ALA A 74 9.41 -11.84 -8.60
CA ALA A 74 10.69 -12.47 -8.36
C ALA A 74 11.48 -11.81 -7.21
N LYS A 75 11.47 -10.47 -7.12
CA LYS A 75 12.10 -9.75 -6.00
C LYS A 75 11.37 -10.01 -4.66
N ALA A 76 10.05 -10.06 -4.65
CA ALA A 76 9.26 -10.38 -3.47
C ALA A 76 9.51 -11.82 -2.97
N GLU A 77 9.79 -12.77 -3.87
CA GLU A 77 10.19 -14.14 -3.52
C GLU A 77 11.60 -14.20 -2.91
N GLN A 78 12.48 -13.27 -3.28
CA GLN A 78 13.80 -13.08 -2.67
C GLN A 78 13.76 -12.32 -1.32
N GLY A 79 12.57 -11.91 -0.86
CA GLY A 79 12.41 -11.21 0.42
C GLY A 79 12.51 -9.69 0.35
N VAL A 80 12.65 -9.10 -0.86
CA VAL A 80 12.61 -7.63 -1.02
C VAL A 80 11.25 -7.10 -0.57
N ARG A 81 11.24 -5.93 0.09
CA ARG A 81 10.01 -5.31 0.57
C ARG A 81 9.23 -4.74 -0.61
N VAL A 82 7.93 -4.99 -0.65
CA VAL A 82 7.03 -4.42 -1.66
C VAL A 82 5.86 -3.73 -0.98
N LEU A 83 5.64 -2.46 -1.30
CA LEU A 83 4.53 -1.65 -0.81
C LEU A 83 3.62 -1.27 -1.97
N GLY A 84 2.33 -1.63 -1.89
CA GLY A 84 1.30 -1.15 -2.82
C GLY A 84 0.33 -0.21 -2.11
N VAL A 85 0.19 1.01 -2.63
CA VAL A 85 -0.71 2.03 -2.05
C VAL A 85 -1.87 2.31 -2.99
N CYS A 86 -3.11 2.23 -2.48
CA CYS A 86 -4.35 2.44 -3.22
C CYS A 86 -4.41 1.57 -4.49
N ASN A 87 -4.19 2.14 -5.68
CA ASN A 87 -4.12 1.37 -6.92
C ASN A 87 -2.97 0.36 -6.94
N GLY A 88 -1.86 0.63 -6.25
CA GLY A 88 -0.81 -0.35 -6.02
C GLY A 88 -1.29 -1.57 -5.22
N PHE A 89 -2.17 -1.40 -4.23
CA PHE A 89 -2.76 -2.52 -3.50
C PHE A 89 -3.66 -3.36 -4.41
N GLN A 90 -4.51 -2.70 -5.20
CA GLN A 90 -5.36 -3.37 -6.21
C GLN A 90 -4.51 -4.20 -7.19
N ILE A 91 -3.42 -3.63 -7.69
CA ILE A 91 -2.48 -4.32 -8.59
C ILE A 91 -1.86 -5.55 -7.91
N LEU A 92 -1.44 -5.45 -6.64
CA LEU A 92 -0.83 -6.57 -5.92
C LEU A 92 -1.81 -7.73 -5.70
N LEU A 93 -3.09 -7.44 -5.42
CA LEU A 93 -4.14 -8.46 -5.32
C LEU A 93 -4.38 -9.12 -6.68
N GLU A 94 -4.52 -8.33 -7.74
CA GLU A 94 -4.73 -8.83 -9.10
C GLU A 94 -3.53 -9.67 -9.60
N ALA A 95 -2.32 -9.37 -9.14
CA ALA A 95 -1.11 -10.12 -9.44
C ALA A 95 -0.94 -11.40 -8.58
N GLY A 96 -1.83 -11.64 -7.62
CA GLY A 96 -1.76 -12.78 -6.70
C GLY A 96 -0.62 -12.69 -5.68
N LEU A 97 -0.11 -11.48 -5.42
CA LEU A 97 0.94 -11.24 -4.42
C LEU A 97 0.36 -11.03 -3.01
N LEU A 98 -0.93 -10.71 -2.92
CA LEU A 98 -1.68 -10.54 -1.68
C LEU A 98 -2.99 -11.32 -1.72
N PRO A 99 -3.51 -11.76 -0.56
CA PRO A 99 -4.79 -12.47 -0.47
C PRO A 99 -6.00 -11.51 -0.48
N GLY A 100 -7.12 -11.99 -1.03
CA GLY A 100 -8.40 -11.26 -1.09
C GLY A 100 -8.62 -10.49 -2.39
N ALA A 101 -9.58 -9.58 -2.37
CA ALA A 101 -9.93 -8.71 -3.49
C ALA A 101 -10.43 -7.34 -3.01
N LEU A 102 -10.39 -6.34 -3.89
CA LEU A 102 -11.00 -5.04 -3.65
C LEU A 102 -12.20 -4.84 -4.57
N MET A 103 -13.34 -4.60 -3.94
CA MET A 103 -14.63 -4.37 -4.58
C MET A 103 -14.93 -2.87 -4.64
N ARG A 104 -15.97 -2.51 -5.39
CA ARG A 104 -16.58 -1.17 -5.31
C ARG A 104 -16.93 -0.85 -3.86
N ASN A 105 -16.69 0.40 -3.45
CA ASN A 105 -17.13 0.91 -2.17
C ASN A 105 -18.63 0.59 -1.98
N ALA A 106 -19.06 0.20 -0.79
CA ALA A 106 -20.45 -0.13 -0.48
C ALA A 106 -21.42 1.04 -0.79
N SER A 107 -20.92 2.29 -0.72
CA SER A 107 -21.66 3.50 -1.07
C SER A 107 -21.80 3.75 -2.57
N LEU A 108 -21.08 2.99 -3.41
CA LEU A 108 -20.96 3.15 -4.87
C LEU A 108 -20.47 4.54 -5.30
N LYS A 109 -19.78 5.26 -4.41
CA LYS A 109 -19.22 6.59 -4.68
C LYS A 109 -17.72 6.60 -4.44
N PHE A 110 -17.03 7.47 -5.18
CA PHE A 110 -15.65 7.82 -4.87
C PHE A 110 -15.60 8.53 -3.52
N VAL A 111 -14.64 8.14 -2.67
CA VAL A 111 -14.42 8.77 -1.36
C VAL A 111 -13.07 9.44 -1.35
N CYS A 112 -13.06 10.73 -0.96
CA CYS A 112 -11.86 11.54 -0.74
C CYS A 112 -12.00 12.24 0.61
N LYS A 113 -11.36 11.74 1.67
CA LYS A 113 -11.42 12.32 3.02
C LYS A 113 -10.28 11.82 3.91
N GLU A 114 -10.08 12.48 5.04
CA GLU A 114 -9.26 11.94 6.14
C GLU A 114 -10.04 10.86 6.88
N ILE A 115 -9.36 9.76 7.23
CA ILE A 115 -9.88 8.68 8.08
C ILE A 115 -8.91 8.42 9.24
N LYS A 116 -9.32 7.55 10.17
CA LYS A 116 -8.50 7.06 11.26
C LYS A 116 -8.16 5.61 11.03
N LEU A 117 -6.91 5.22 11.28
CA LEU A 117 -6.46 3.84 11.24
C LEU A 117 -5.98 3.42 12.61
N GLU A 118 -6.31 2.19 13.00
CA GLU A 118 -5.68 1.50 14.11
C GLU A 118 -4.52 0.66 13.57
N VAL A 119 -3.35 0.77 14.21
CA VAL A 119 -2.20 -0.10 13.95
C VAL A 119 -2.43 -1.43 14.67
N VAL A 120 -2.94 -2.42 13.94
CA VAL A 120 -3.29 -3.75 14.49
C VAL A 120 -2.05 -4.62 14.64
N ASN A 121 -1.08 -4.51 13.73
CA ASN A 121 0.18 -5.21 13.82
C ASN A 121 1.34 -4.22 13.66
N ALA A 122 2.01 -3.91 14.78
CA ALA A 122 3.20 -3.06 14.81
C ALA A 122 4.52 -3.84 14.68
N SER A 123 4.47 -5.16 14.54
CA SER A 123 5.67 -6.02 14.47
C SER A 123 6.15 -6.30 13.02
N THR A 124 5.71 -5.49 12.05
CA THR A 124 6.09 -5.66 10.64
C THR A 124 7.25 -4.75 10.22
N ASP A 125 7.89 -5.09 9.11
CA ASP A 125 8.88 -4.23 8.46
C ASP A 125 8.32 -2.86 8.03
N PHE A 126 7.00 -2.72 7.93
CA PHE A 126 6.34 -1.49 7.54
C PHE A 126 5.77 -0.69 8.71
N THR A 127 5.73 -1.26 9.92
CA THR A 127 5.02 -0.65 11.07
C THR A 127 5.77 -0.64 12.39
N ARG A 128 7.03 -1.12 12.44
CA ARG A 128 7.86 -1.13 13.65
C ARG A 128 8.12 0.23 14.32
N ALA A 129 7.90 1.34 13.60
CA ALA A 129 7.99 2.69 14.14
C ALA A 129 6.67 3.22 14.73
N TYR A 130 5.60 2.42 14.71
CA TYR A 130 4.33 2.69 15.39
C TYR A 130 4.21 1.85 16.67
N ALA A 131 3.26 2.21 17.54
CA ALA A 131 2.84 1.36 18.64
C ALA A 131 1.60 0.53 18.24
N GLU A 132 1.50 -0.71 18.74
CA GLU A 132 0.29 -1.53 18.58
C GLU A 132 -0.91 -0.84 19.26
N GLY A 133 -2.06 -0.82 18.59
CA GLY A 133 -3.26 -0.11 19.02
C GLY A 133 -3.21 1.41 18.83
N GLN A 134 -2.11 1.97 18.30
CA GLN A 134 -2.03 3.40 18.00
C GLN A 134 -3.08 3.78 16.95
N ILE A 135 -3.79 4.88 17.20
CA ILE A 135 -4.68 5.49 16.22
C ILE A 135 -3.95 6.59 15.47
N ILE A 136 -3.87 6.47 14.16
CA ILE A 136 -3.23 7.44 13.25
C ILE A 136 -4.24 8.03 12.27
N ARG A 137 -4.00 9.24 11.79
CA ARG A 137 -4.76 9.83 10.68
C ARG A 137 -4.16 9.39 9.35
N CYS A 138 -5.00 9.20 8.34
CA CYS A 138 -4.53 8.97 6.98
C CYS A 138 -5.59 9.41 5.95
N PRO A 139 -5.21 10.06 4.84
CA PRO A 139 -6.12 10.32 3.73
C PRO A 139 -6.50 9.04 2.98
N VAL A 140 -7.67 9.04 2.35
CA VAL A 140 -8.12 8.05 1.36
C VAL A 140 -8.63 8.74 0.10
N ALA A 141 -8.46 8.13 -1.06
CA ALA A 141 -8.95 8.61 -2.35
C ALA A 141 -9.24 7.44 -3.31
N HIS A 142 -10.42 6.80 -3.22
CA HIS A 142 -10.74 5.62 -4.03
C HIS A 142 -12.24 5.39 -4.28
N HIS A 143 -12.54 4.70 -5.39
CA HIS A 143 -13.87 4.16 -5.70
C HIS A 143 -13.97 2.64 -5.42
N ASP A 144 -12.87 1.90 -5.61
CA ASP A 144 -12.81 0.45 -5.47
C ASP A 144 -11.88 0.07 -4.31
N GLY A 145 -12.28 0.38 -3.08
CA GLY A 145 -11.46 0.15 -1.88
C GLY A 145 -12.04 -0.85 -0.88
N ASN A 146 -13.14 -1.51 -1.19
CA ASN A 146 -13.83 -2.40 -0.27
C ASN A 146 -13.14 -3.78 -0.22
N TYR A 147 -12.34 -4.04 0.81
CA TYR A 147 -11.64 -5.31 0.99
C TYR A 147 -12.62 -6.45 1.30
N PHE A 148 -12.49 -7.53 0.52
CA PHE A 148 -13.29 -8.73 0.62
C PHE A 148 -12.41 -9.97 0.51
N ALA A 149 -12.74 -11.00 1.29
CA ALA A 149 -12.15 -12.32 1.18
C ALA A 149 -13.21 -13.38 1.54
N ASP A 150 -13.05 -14.60 1.04
CA ASP A 150 -13.85 -15.72 1.55
C ASP A 150 -13.51 -16.04 3.02
N ALA A 151 -14.37 -16.81 3.67
CA ALA A 151 -14.24 -17.09 5.10
C ALA A 151 -12.93 -17.81 5.47
N GLU A 152 -12.43 -18.70 4.60
CA GLU A 152 -11.19 -19.42 4.82
C GLU A 152 -10.00 -18.46 4.78
N THR A 153 -9.92 -17.65 3.72
CA THR A 153 -8.88 -16.63 3.54
C THR A 153 -8.92 -15.60 4.66
N LEU A 154 -10.11 -15.11 5.03
CA LEU A 154 -10.29 -14.14 6.10
C LEU A 154 -9.79 -14.70 7.44
N ASN A 155 -10.18 -15.92 7.80
CA ASN A 155 -9.69 -16.56 9.02
C ASN A 155 -8.17 -16.76 9.01
N ALA A 156 -7.60 -17.12 7.86
CA ALA A 156 -6.16 -17.31 7.72
C ALA A 156 -5.38 -15.99 7.91
N ILE A 157 -5.76 -14.90 7.24
CA ILE A 157 -5.04 -13.62 7.37
C ILE A 157 -5.17 -13.02 8.77
N GLU A 158 -6.32 -13.22 9.42
CA GLU A 158 -6.57 -12.80 10.80
C GLU A 158 -5.70 -13.62 11.77
N GLY A 159 -5.75 -14.95 11.68
CA GLY A 159 -4.99 -15.85 12.55
C GLY A 159 -3.48 -15.75 12.40
N ASN A 160 -3.00 -15.39 11.19
CA ASN A 160 -1.57 -15.23 10.90
C ASN A 160 -1.03 -13.82 11.20
N GLY A 161 -1.86 -12.91 11.71
CA GLY A 161 -1.45 -11.52 11.97
C GLY A 161 -1.11 -10.73 10.70
N GLN A 162 -1.69 -11.09 9.56
CA GLN A 162 -1.44 -10.40 8.28
C GLN A 162 -2.24 -9.10 8.14
N VAL A 163 -3.20 -8.82 9.03
CA VAL A 163 -3.92 -7.54 9.05
C VAL A 163 -3.06 -6.49 9.76
N VAL A 164 -2.67 -5.45 9.02
CA VAL A 164 -1.74 -4.42 9.52
C VAL A 164 -2.46 -3.19 10.03
N PHE A 165 -3.45 -2.71 9.27
CA PHE A 165 -4.27 -1.56 9.64
C PHE A 165 -5.74 -1.89 9.51
N ARG A 166 -6.53 -1.37 10.46
CA ARG A 166 -7.99 -1.29 10.35
C ARG A 166 -8.47 0.15 10.34
N TYR A 167 -9.57 0.41 9.67
CA TYR A 167 -10.30 1.66 9.85
C TYR A 167 -10.82 1.72 11.30
N ALA A 168 -10.48 2.81 11.99
CA ALA A 168 -10.80 3.02 13.39
C ALA A 168 -11.90 4.07 13.55
N ALA A 169 -12.47 4.13 14.76
CA ALA A 169 -13.41 5.16 15.18
C ALA A 169 -14.59 5.38 14.20
N GLY A 170 -15.08 4.29 13.59
CA GLY A 170 -16.20 4.33 12.64
C GLY A 170 -15.91 5.06 11.33
N THR A 171 -14.63 5.19 10.95
CA THR A 171 -14.24 5.95 9.74
C THR A 171 -14.15 5.11 8.47
N ASN A 172 -14.51 3.82 8.52
CA ASN A 172 -14.52 2.92 7.35
C ASN A 172 -15.33 3.53 6.19
N PRO A 173 -14.67 3.92 5.08
CA PRO A 173 -15.31 4.66 4.02
C PRO A 173 -15.97 3.76 2.95
N ASN A 174 -15.64 2.47 2.94
CA ASN A 174 -15.88 1.60 1.79
C ASN A 174 -16.62 0.31 2.11
N GLY A 175 -16.81 -0.02 3.39
CA GLY A 175 -17.50 -1.24 3.81
C GLY A 175 -16.60 -2.47 3.84
N SER A 176 -15.28 -2.29 3.88
CA SER A 176 -14.31 -3.40 3.98
C SER A 176 -14.65 -4.32 5.15
N MET A 177 -14.54 -5.64 4.92
CA MET A 177 -14.74 -6.66 5.94
C MET A 177 -13.82 -6.45 7.13
N ASN A 178 -14.37 -6.58 8.34
CA ASN A 178 -13.68 -6.37 9.61
C ASN A 178 -12.90 -5.04 9.67
N ASP A 179 -13.35 -4.00 8.95
CA ASP A 179 -12.65 -2.73 8.85
C ASP A 179 -11.21 -2.83 8.29
N ILE A 180 -10.85 -3.90 7.57
CA ILE A 180 -9.49 -4.10 7.05
C ILE A 180 -9.14 -2.98 6.05
N ALA A 181 -8.04 -2.27 6.33
CA ALA A 181 -7.50 -1.21 5.47
C ALA A 181 -6.16 -1.59 4.82
N ALA A 182 -5.44 -2.55 5.40
CA ALA A 182 -4.15 -3.03 4.91
C ALA A 182 -3.85 -4.46 5.33
N VAL A 183 -3.22 -5.23 4.42
CA VAL A 183 -2.81 -6.61 4.67
C VAL A 183 -1.42 -6.91 4.10
N THR A 184 -0.72 -7.88 4.69
CA THR A 184 0.52 -8.43 4.16
C THR A 184 0.34 -9.80 3.51
N ASN A 185 1.34 -10.23 2.73
CA ASN A 185 1.50 -11.64 2.38
C ASN A 185 1.91 -12.48 3.61
N ALA A 186 1.88 -13.81 3.48
CA ALA A 186 2.24 -14.72 4.57
C ALA A 186 3.70 -14.58 5.04
N ARG A 187 4.61 -14.10 4.18
CA ARG A 187 6.02 -13.82 4.53
C ARG A 187 6.23 -12.46 5.21
N GLY A 188 5.21 -11.59 5.23
CA GLY A 188 5.28 -10.25 5.82
C GLY A 188 6.04 -9.19 4.99
N ASN A 189 6.65 -9.54 3.85
CA ASN A 189 7.49 -8.63 3.06
C ASN A 189 6.73 -7.87 1.96
N VAL A 190 5.47 -8.21 1.69
CA VAL A 190 4.60 -7.47 0.77
C VAL A 190 3.45 -6.89 1.57
N LEU A 191 3.26 -5.57 1.52
CA LEU A 191 2.16 -4.83 2.16
C LEU A 191 1.31 -4.14 1.09
N GLY A 192 -0.01 -4.31 1.17
CA GLY A 192 -0.96 -3.52 0.42
C GLY A 192 -1.87 -2.73 1.35
N MET A 193 -2.13 -1.46 1.04
CA MET A 193 -3.05 -0.62 1.80
C MET A 193 -3.83 0.35 0.91
N MET A 194 -5.08 0.63 1.28
CA MET A 194 -5.93 1.60 0.55
C MET A 194 -5.66 3.08 0.90
N PRO A 195 -5.44 3.46 2.17
CA PRO A 195 -5.10 4.82 2.54
C PRO A 195 -3.75 5.29 1.97
N HIS A 196 -3.58 6.61 1.83
CA HIS A 196 -2.41 7.27 1.23
C HIS A 196 -1.48 7.88 2.29
N PRO A 197 -0.58 7.09 2.92
CA PRO A 197 0.34 7.61 3.95
C PRO A 197 1.31 8.66 3.38
N GLU A 198 1.64 8.61 2.07
CA GLU A 198 2.49 9.57 1.37
C GLU A 198 1.89 10.98 1.35
N ASN A 199 0.57 11.11 1.55
CA ASN A 199 -0.13 12.40 1.59
C ASN A 199 -0.29 12.97 3.02
N LEU A 200 0.36 12.39 4.04
CA LEU A 200 0.34 12.91 5.41
C LEU A 200 1.70 12.75 6.11
N ILE A 201 2.74 13.30 5.48
CA ILE A 201 4.14 13.14 5.89
C ILE A 201 4.79 14.40 6.48
N GLU A 202 4.10 15.54 6.52
CA GLU A 202 4.67 16.81 6.98
C GLU A 202 3.59 17.83 7.38
N ALA A 203 3.98 18.87 8.12
CA ALA A 203 3.06 19.89 8.61
C ALA A 203 2.25 20.57 7.50
N ALA A 204 2.82 20.74 6.30
CA ALA A 204 2.11 21.30 5.15
C ALA A 204 0.90 20.45 4.71
N HIS A 205 0.91 19.15 4.98
CA HIS A 205 -0.20 18.22 4.75
C HIS A 205 -1.18 18.13 5.94
N GLY A 206 -0.94 18.86 7.03
CA GLY A 206 -1.76 18.82 8.25
C GLY A 206 -1.39 17.73 9.26
N GLY A 207 -0.26 17.03 9.05
CA GLY A 207 0.23 15.98 9.95
C GLY A 207 1.37 15.17 9.36
N SER A 208 2.01 14.37 10.21
CA SER A 208 3.16 13.52 9.87
C SER A 208 2.92 12.04 10.19
N ASP A 209 1.69 11.65 10.51
CA ASP A 209 1.35 10.30 10.96
C ASP A 209 1.75 9.22 9.94
N GLY A 210 1.79 9.54 8.63
CA GLY A 210 2.23 8.63 7.57
C GLY A 210 3.75 8.40 7.49
N ARG A 211 4.58 9.25 8.12
CA ARG A 211 6.06 9.16 8.04
C ARG A 211 6.60 7.85 8.60
N ALA A 212 6.05 7.38 9.71
CA ALA A 212 6.56 6.21 10.42
C ALA A 212 6.46 4.92 9.60
N LEU A 213 5.52 4.82 8.65
CA LEU A 213 5.43 3.71 7.71
C LEU A 213 6.66 3.63 6.79
N PHE A 214 7.02 4.76 6.17
CA PHE A 214 8.19 4.82 5.31
C PHE A 214 9.49 4.72 6.11
N ALA A 215 9.52 5.30 7.32
CA ALA A 215 10.66 5.20 8.21
C ALA A 215 10.95 3.73 8.57
N SER A 216 9.91 2.96 8.89
CA SER A 216 9.98 1.52 9.12
C SER A 216 10.50 0.78 7.87
N ALA A 217 9.88 1.01 6.71
CA ALA A 217 10.20 0.29 5.48
C ALA A 217 11.62 0.56 4.93
N LEU A 218 12.19 1.72 5.27
CA LEU A 218 13.53 2.15 4.86
C LEU A 218 14.59 1.99 5.97
N ASP A 219 14.19 1.50 7.14
CA ASP A 219 15.03 1.35 8.34
C ASP A 219 15.76 2.66 8.70
N VAL A 220 14.99 3.75 8.72
CA VAL A 220 15.45 5.08 9.17
C VAL A 220 14.71 5.47 10.44
N ILE A 221 15.35 6.28 11.28
CA ILE A 221 14.72 6.79 12.50
C ILE A 221 13.56 7.70 12.11
N ALA A 222 12.35 7.40 12.58
CA ALA A 222 11.21 8.30 12.45
C ALA A 222 11.51 9.58 13.25
N ALA A 223 11.72 10.69 12.55
CA ALA A 223 11.88 12.03 13.13
C ALA A 223 10.53 12.73 13.27
#